data_AF-A0A1Z9FEB9-F1
#
_entry.id   AF-A0A1Z9FEB9-F1
#
_cell.length_a   1.000
_cell.length_b   1.000
_cell.length_c   1.000
_cell.angle_alpha   90.00
_cell.angle_beta   90.00
_cell.angle_gamma   90.00
#
_symmetry.space_group_name_H-M   'P 1'
#
loop_
_entity.id
_entity.type
_entity.pdbx_description
1 polymer ?
#
loop_
_entity_poly.entity_id
_entity_poly.type
_entity_poly.pdbx_seq_one_letter_code
_entity_poly.pdbx_strand_id
1 'polypeptide(L)'
;MAANIEFHANIKATDNQTQIQHGAGSGLGFYGSTFSSAIAIGSVNQTTFVTNATGTNQGTQLHNTAYANASADSPGSSTDASESFVKVDAAVSNINLRDLPNYKCPLNIRLLSDDGTAVQVRNCKLTIYDKTNIANHASGVTTYVCEARHPHTVEGSAGQYALAHVSSRSDPSHFTWHMFQNGGGNGIEMPLTDSPGISGFNTNGGDITHLSGLSASEQSSFSQGSTHTSTRHDWFIAISSSPDTIGSKQDYALYFEAEYL
;
A
#
# COMPACT_ATOMS: atom_id res chain seq x y z
N MET A 1 -15.18 -18.58 14.53
CA MET A 1 -14.08 -17.88 13.85
C MET A 1 -14.64 -16.81 12.94
N ALA A 2 -14.66 -15.58 13.43
CA ALA A 2 -14.87 -14.38 12.64
C ALA A 2 -13.51 -13.71 12.47
N ALA A 3 -13.18 -13.32 11.23
CA ALA A 3 -12.04 -12.47 10.96
C ALA A 3 -12.57 -11.07 10.63
N ASN A 4 -12.02 -10.06 11.26
CA ASN A 4 -12.35 -8.67 10.99
C ASN A 4 -11.28 -8.04 10.08
N ILE A 5 -11.73 -7.28 9.08
CA ILE A 5 -10.84 -6.48 8.22
C ILE A 5 -10.99 -5.03 8.61
N GLU A 6 -9.88 -4.40 8.95
CA GLU A 6 -9.79 -3.00 9.35
C GLU A 6 -8.85 -2.24 8.41
N PHE A 7 -9.22 -1.01 8.09
CA PHE A 7 -8.37 -0.09 7.34
C PHE A 7 -7.79 0.93 8.31
N HIS A 8 -6.46 1.02 8.37
CA HIS A 8 -5.71 1.93 9.22
C HIS A 8 -4.96 2.96 8.37
N ALA A 9 -5.03 4.21 8.76
CA ALA A 9 -4.25 5.33 8.27
C ALA A 9 -2.91 5.40 9.00
N ASN A 10 -1.79 5.40 8.27
CA ASN A 10 -0.50 5.76 8.86
C ASN A 10 -0.33 7.27 8.85
N ILE A 11 -0.38 7.83 10.05
CA ILE A 11 -0.51 9.26 10.26
C ILE A 11 0.87 9.92 10.25
N LYS A 12 0.97 11.08 9.59
CA LYS A 12 2.19 11.88 9.49
C LYS A 12 2.52 12.69 10.77
N ALA A 13 1.60 12.72 11.73
CA ALA A 13 1.64 13.53 12.95
C ALA A 13 1.00 12.77 14.14
N THR A 14 1.13 13.32 15.36
CA THR A 14 0.68 12.76 16.66
C THR A 14 -0.83 12.74 16.88
N ASP A 15 -1.62 12.45 15.84
CA ASP A 15 -3.03 12.12 16.04
C ASP A 15 -3.14 10.66 16.52
N ASN A 16 -4.09 10.39 17.40
CA ASN A 16 -4.28 9.08 18.02
C ASN A 16 -5.32 8.22 17.27
N GLN A 17 -6.05 8.78 16.29
CA GLN A 17 -6.99 8.01 15.48
C GLN A 17 -6.36 7.48 14.19
N THR A 18 -5.86 6.25 14.27
CA THR A 18 -5.30 5.55 13.11
C THR A 18 -6.34 4.76 12.32
N GLN A 19 -7.55 4.53 12.83
CA GLN A 19 -8.54 3.70 12.11
C GLN A 19 -9.38 4.54 11.14
N ILE A 20 -9.46 4.10 9.88
CA ILE A 20 -10.37 4.66 8.87
C ILE A 20 -11.75 4.04 9.10
N GLN A 21 -12.75 4.88 9.41
CA GLN A 21 -14.14 4.44 9.59
C GLN A 21 -14.82 4.16 8.24
N HIS A 22 -14.39 3.09 7.58
CA HIS A 22 -14.87 2.70 6.25
C HIS A 22 -16.40 2.44 6.22
N GLY A 23 -16.98 1.92 7.30
CA GLY A 23 -18.43 1.72 7.42
C GLY A 23 -19.27 3.01 7.50
N ALA A 24 -18.64 4.15 7.83
CA ALA A 24 -19.29 5.46 7.86
C ALA A 24 -19.09 6.25 6.54
N GLY A 25 -18.52 5.60 5.51
CA GLY A 25 -18.17 6.24 4.25
C GLY A 25 -16.88 7.05 4.29
N SER A 26 -16.07 6.96 5.35
CA SER A 26 -14.75 7.58 5.39
C SER A 26 -13.73 6.77 4.60
N GLY A 27 -12.75 7.45 4.00
CA GLY A 27 -11.72 6.85 3.17
C GLY A 27 -10.50 7.77 2.99
N LEU A 28 -9.71 7.48 1.96
CA LEU A 28 -8.57 8.31 1.57
C LEU A 28 -9.01 9.37 0.57
N GLY A 29 -8.59 10.62 0.80
CA GLY A 29 -8.73 11.73 -0.13
C GLY A 29 -7.38 12.17 -0.65
N PHE A 30 -7.26 12.31 -1.97
CA PHE A 30 -6.05 12.73 -2.66
C PHE A 30 -6.21 14.15 -3.17
N TYR A 31 -5.23 15.01 -2.88
CA TYR A 31 -5.29 16.43 -3.21
C TYR A 31 -3.96 16.95 -3.76
N GLY A 32 -4.00 18.17 -4.29
CA GLY A 32 -2.82 18.95 -4.64
C GLY A 32 -2.01 19.35 -3.40
N SER A 33 -1.48 20.57 -3.40
CA SER A 33 -0.58 21.05 -2.34
C SER A 33 -1.19 21.10 -0.94
N THR A 34 -2.51 21.22 -0.83
CA THR A 34 -3.26 21.26 0.44
C THR A 34 -4.59 20.52 0.31
N PHE A 35 -5.26 20.24 1.43
CA PHE A 35 -6.63 19.73 1.42
C PHE A 35 -7.54 20.62 0.54
N SER A 36 -8.47 19.99 -0.19
CA SER A 36 -9.35 20.63 -1.19
C SER A 36 -8.64 21.31 -2.38
N SER A 37 -7.32 21.31 -2.45
CA SER A 37 -6.59 21.75 -3.64
C SER A 37 -6.74 20.70 -4.74
N ALA A 38 -7.11 21.13 -5.94
CA ALA A 38 -7.27 20.23 -7.08
C ALA A 38 -5.91 19.67 -7.53
N ILE A 39 -5.92 18.41 -7.95
CA ILE A 39 -4.80 17.81 -8.67
C ILE A 39 -4.96 18.19 -10.15
N ALA A 40 -3.90 18.70 -10.77
CA ALA A 40 -3.92 18.98 -12.20
C ALA A 40 -4.07 17.69 -13.01
N ILE A 41 -4.75 17.75 -14.16
CA ILE A 41 -4.96 16.59 -15.03
C ILE A 41 -3.60 16.01 -15.46
N GLY A 42 -3.45 14.69 -15.36
CA GLY A 42 -2.21 13.99 -15.65
C GLY A 42 -1.09 14.23 -14.63
N SER A 43 -1.37 14.93 -13.54
CA SER A 43 -0.46 15.06 -12.39
C SER A 43 -0.90 14.15 -11.25
N VAL A 44 0.04 13.75 -10.42
CA VAL A 44 -0.20 12.94 -9.23
C VAL A 44 -0.53 13.81 -8.02
N ASN A 45 -1.21 13.22 -7.05
CA ASN A 45 -1.47 13.84 -5.76
C ASN A 45 -0.18 14.26 -5.03
N GLN A 46 -0.26 15.38 -4.30
CA GLN A 46 0.84 15.89 -3.47
C GLN A 46 0.54 15.71 -1.97
N THR A 47 -0.75 15.55 -1.61
CA THR A 47 -1.17 15.30 -0.24
C THR A 47 -2.27 14.25 -0.17
N THR A 48 -2.31 13.53 0.95
CA THR A 48 -3.33 12.51 1.26
C THR A 48 -3.90 12.77 2.66
N PHE A 49 -5.22 12.63 2.80
CA PHE A 49 -5.92 12.80 4.07
C PHE A 49 -6.94 11.69 4.28
N VAL A 50 -7.29 11.42 5.54
CA VAL A 50 -8.59 10.79 5.84
C VAL A 50 -9.68 11.80 5.53
N THR A 51 -10.73 11.38 4.84
CA THR A 51 -11.87 12.23 4.50
C THR A 51 -13.17 11.43 4.43
N ASN A 52 -14.31 12.10 4.33
CA ASN A 52 -15.62 11.47 4.16
C ASN A 52 -15.86 11.07 2.69
N ALA A 53 -16.98 10.39 2.42
CA ALA A 53 -17.32 9.86 1.10
C ALA A 53 -17.38 10.93 -0.01
N THR A 54 -17.60 12.18 0.37
CA THR A 54 -17.72 13.33 -0.54
C THR A 54 -16.43 14.15 -0.65
N GLY A 55 -15.37 13.81 0.10
CA GLY A 55 -14.11 14.56 0.09
C GLY A 55 -14.20 15.99 0.65
N THR A 56 -15.19 16.26 1.51
CA THR A 56 -15.47 17.62 2.03
C THR A 56 -15.01 17.82 3.47
N ASN A 57 -14.89 16.74 4.24
CA ASN A 57 -14.41 16.80 5.62
C ASN A 57 -12.90 16.53 5.65
N GLN A 58 -12.12 17.49 6.15
CA GLN A 58 -10.70 17.29 6.38
C GLN A 58 -10.49 16.53 7.68
N GLY A 59 -10.18 15.24 7.57
CA GLY A 59 -9.61 14.47 8.65
C GLY A 59 -8.09 14.63 8.70
N THR A 60 -7.44 13.65 9.33
CA THR A 60 -6.02 13.66 9.59
C THR A 60 -5.18 13.56 8.32
N GLN A 61 -4.07 14.30 8.26
CA GLN A 61 -3.11 14.19 7.17
C GLN A 61 -2.28 12.92 7.31
N LEU A 62 -2.14 12.19 6.21
CA LEU A 62 -1.36 10.96 6.12
C LEU A 62 -0.01 11.22 5.47
N HIS A 63 0.88 10.22 5.55
CA HIS A 63 2.01 10.18 4.64
C HIS A 63 1.49 10.11 3.20
N ASN A 64 2.11 10.88 2.31
CA ASN A 64 1.76 10.87 0.89
C ASN A 64 2.76 10.00 0.11
N THR A 65 2.27 9.02 -0.65
CA THR A 65 3.08 8.21 -1.57
C THR A 65 2.63 8.48 -2.99
N ALA A 66 3.28 9.42 -3.69
CA ALA A 66 2.92 9.76 -5.06
C ALA A 66 3.70 8.91 -6.07
N TYR A 67 3.02 8.46 -7.13
CA TYR A 67 3.69 7.85 -8.26
C TYR A 67 4.76 8.80 -8.81
N ALA A 68 5.95 8.27 -9.09
CA ALA A 68 7.05 9.05 -9.62
C ALA A 68 7.79 8.28 -10.71
N ASN A 69 8.26 9.01 -11.72
CA ASN A 69 9.22 8.50 -12.68
C ASN A 69 10.62 8.45 -12.05
N ALA A 70 11.49 7.62 -12.64
CA ALA A 70 12.93 7.73 -12.41
C ALA A 70 13.38 9.17 -12.71
N SER A 71 14.20 9.75 -11.84
CA SER A 71 14.82 11.06 -12.04
C SER A 71 16.32 10.94 -11.81
N ALA A 72 17.12 11.83 -12.41
CA ALA A 72 18.58 11.83 -12.21
C ALA A 72 18.97 11.99 -10.73
N ASP A 73 18.09 12.60 -9.94
CA ASP A 73 18.23 12.82 -8.50
C ASP A 73 17.46 11.78 -7.66
N SER A 74 17.05 10.65 -8.23
CA SER A 74 16.44 9.56 -7.46
C SER A 74 17.53 8.75 -6.77
N PRO A 75 17.77 8.86 -5.45
CA PRO A 75 18.60 7.94 -4.69
C PRO A 75 17.85 6.60 -4.57
N GLY A 76 17.72 5.91 -5.69
CA GLY A 76 17.31 4.51 -5.72
C GLY A 76 18.58 3.70 -5.90
N SER A 77 19.08 3.16 -4.79
CA SER A 77 20.22 2.24 -4.77
C SER A 77 19.91 0.87 -5.39
N SER A 78 18.73 0.70 -5.98
CA SER A 78 18.42 -0.52 -6.70
C SER A 78 19.13 -0.56 -8.05
N THR A 79 19.86 -1.65 -8.27
CA THR A 79 20.44 -1.99 -9.57
C THR A 79 19.42 -2.63 -10.51
N ASP A 80 18.18 -2.85 -10.04
CA ASP A 80 17.11 -3.42 -10.82
C ASP A 80 16.36 -2.34 -11.59
N ALA A 81 16.57 -2.33 -12.91
CA ALA A 81 15.98 -1.33 -13.80
C ALA A 81 14.46 -1.51 -13.98
N SER A 82 13.86 -2.60 -13.46
CA SER A 82 12.43 -2.87 -13.56
C SER A 82 11.61 -2.26 -12.42
N GLU A 83 12.26 -1.87 -11.31
CA GLU A 83 11.58 -1.28 -10.15
C GLU A 83 11.13 0.16 -10.39
N SER A 84 10.02 0.54 -9.75
CA SER A 84 9.47 1.89 -9.87
C SER A 84 9.83 2.80 -8.71
N PHE A 85 9.53 4.09 -8.86
CA PHE A 85 9.89 5.12 -7.88
C PHE A 85 8.65 5.71 -7.21
N VAL A 86 8.84 6.21 -6.00
CA VAL A 86 7.83 6.91 -5.21
C VAL A 86 8.37 8.22 -4.69
N LYS A 87 7.53 9.25 -4.74
CA LYS A 87 7.77 10.51 -4.03
C LYS A 87 7.03 10.48 -2.71
N VAL A 88 7.78 10.45 -1.61
CA VAL A 88 7.22 10.41 -0.25
C VAL A 88 7.09 11.83 0.28
N ASP A 89 5.87 12.21 0.67
CA ASP A 89 5.58 13.53 1.24
C ASP A 89 6.12 14.68 0.37
N ALA A 90 6.72 15.69 1.00
CA ALA A 90 7.37 16.81 0.33
C ALA A 90 8.88 16.56 0.12
N ALA A 91 9.31 15.29 0.07
CA ALA A 91 10.72 14.95 -0.15
C ALA A 91 11.23 15.56 -1.46
N VAL A 92 12.50 15.97 -1.45
CA VAL A 92 13.16 16.59 -2.60
C VAL A 92 13.43 15.56 -3.69
N SER A 93 13.78 14.34 -3.29
CA SER A 93 14.15 13.25 -4.18
C SER A 93 13.14 12.10 -4.11
N ASN A 94 13.05 11.34 -5.20
CA ASN A 94 12.24 10.12 -5.26
C ASN A 94 13.07 8.93 -4.79
N ILE A 95 12.49 8.03 -4.02
CA ILE A 95 13.14 6.77 -3.63
C ILE A 95 12.61 5.63 -4.50
N ASN A 96 13.36 4.53 -4.57
CA ASN A 96 12.83 3.31 -5.13
C ASN A 96 11.69 2.78 -4.24
N LEU A 97 10.64 2.18 -4.82
CA LEU A 97 9.54 1.58 -4.05
C LEU A 97 10.02 0.51 -3.07
N ARG A 98 11.07 -0.24 -3.42
CA ARG A 98 11.72 -1.21 -2.53
C ARG A 98 12.26 -0.56 -1.24
N ASP A 99 12.66 0.70 -1.33
CA ASP A 99 13.20 1.47 -0.22
C ASP A 99 12.12 2.15 0.63
N LEU A 100 10.83 2.03 0.28
CA LEU A 100 9.70 2.64 0.98
C LEU A 100 9.33 1.87 2.27
N PRO A 101 9.53 2.44 3.47
CA PRO A 101 9.13 1.78 4.71
C PRO A 101 7.62 1.64 4.86
N ASN A 102 7.18 0.56 5.50
CA ASN A 102 5.77 0.25 5.79
C ASN A 102 5.04 1.44 6.45
N TYR A 103 5.67 2.09 7.43
CA TYR A 103 5.07 3.19 8.18
C TYR A 103 4.82 4.46 7.34
N LYS A 104 5.47 4.58 6.17
CA LYS A 104 5.29 5.71 5.24
C LYS A 104 4.18 5.46 4.21
N CYS A 105 3.64 4.25 4.13
CA CYS A 105 2.48 3.97 3.30
C CYS A 105 1.23 4.62 3.92
N PRO A 106 0.39 5.36 3.19
CA PRO A 106 -0.81 5.98 3.75
C PRO A 106 -1.80 4.99 4.36
N LEU A 107 -1.84 3.75 3.85
CA LEU A 107 -2.83 2.75 4.22
C LEU A 107 -2.16 1.48 4.75
N ASN A 108 -2.66 0.99 5.87
CA ASN A 108 -2.43 -0.34 6.40
C ASN A 108 -3.77 -1.09 6.42
N ILE A 109 -3.88 -2.15 5.63
CA ILE A 109 -5.01 -3.08 5.69
C ILE A 109 -4.66 -4.15 6.70
N ARG A 110 -5.55 -4.41 7.66
CA ARG A 110 -5.34 -5.37 8.72
C ARG A 110 -6.44 -6.39 8.77
N LEU A 111 -6.07 -7.67 8.79
CA LEU A 111 -6.95 -8.77 9.17
C LEU A 111 -6.64 -9.17 10.62
N LEU A 112 -7.68 -9.27 11.45
CA LEU A 112 -7.62 -9.73 12.84
C LEU A 112 -8.52 -10.95 13.04
N SER A 113 -8.02 -11.95 13.76
CA SER A 113 -8.83 -13.06 14.24
C SER A 113 -9.50 -12.68 15.57
N ASP A 114 -10.83 -12.58 15.58
CA ASP A 114 -11.58 -12.08 16.73
C ASP A 114 -11.53 -13.02 17.94
N ASP A 115 -11.29 -14.31 17.71
CA ASP A 115 -11.22 -15.34 18.76
C ASP A 115 -9.77 -15.69 19.17
N GLY A 116 -8.78 -14.98 18.63
CA GLY A 116 -7.36 -15.21 18.92
C GLY A 116 -6.79 -16.48 18.29
N THR A 117 -7.51 -17.13 17.38
CA THR A 117 -6.97 -18.27 16.62
C THR A 117 -6.02 -17.77 15.55
N ALA A 118 -4.81 -18.32 15.48
CA ALA A 118 -3.88 -18.03 14.40
C ALA A 118 -4.38 -18.68 13.10
N VAL A 119 -4.55 -17.89 12.06
CA VAL A 119 -5.04 -18.33 10.75
C VAL A 119 -3.98 -18.15 9.69
N GLN A 120 -4.06 -18.94 8.64
CA GLN A 120 -3.33 -18.67 7.40
C GLN A 120 -4.22 -17.83 6.49
N VAL A 121 -3.63 -16.91 5.72
CA VAL A 121 -4.35 -16.07 4.75
C VAL A 121 -3.79 -16.26 3.34
N ARG A 122 -4.69 -16.42 2.37
CA ARG A 122 -4.42 -16.77 0.97
C ARG A 122 -5.22 -15.92 0.00
N ASN A 123 -4.80 -15.91 -1.26
CA ASN A 123 -5.51 -15.25 -2.36
C ASN A 123 -5.82 -13.79 -2.04
N CYS A 124 -4.86 -13.10 -1.41
CA CYS A 124 -5.04 -11.71 -0.98
C CYS A 124 -5.02 -10.80 -2.20
N LYS A 125 -6.04 -9.94 -2.36
CA LYS A 125 -6.13 -9.03 -3.52
C LYS A 125 -6.69 -7.67 -3.14
N LEU A 126 -6.33 -6.69 -3.96
CA LEU A 126 -6.87 -5.34 -3.92
C LEU A 126 -7.39 -4.94 -5.30
N THR A 127 -8.56 -4.30 -5.32
CA THR A 127 -9.20 -3.80 -6.53
C THR A 127 -9.57 -2.32 -6.39
N ILE A 128 -9.36 -1.54 -7.44
CA ILE A 128 -9.89 -0.18 -7.60
C ILE A 128 -10.96 -0.19 -8.69
N TYR A 129 -12.18 0.25 -8.37
CA TYR A 129 -13.35 0.11 -9.24
C TYR A 129 -14.31 1.31 -9.19
N ASP A 130 -15.26 1.37 -10.12
CA ASP A 130 -16.20 2.50 -10.32
C ASP A 130 -17.35 2.65 -9.30
N LYS A 131 -17.25 2.03 -8.11
CA LYS A 131 -18.29 1.89 -7.06
C LYS A 131 -19.56 1.14 -7.47
N THR A 132 -19.89 1.05 -8.75
CA THR A 132 -21.15 0.46 -9.25
C THR A 132 -20.95 -1.02 -9.57
N ASN A 133 -19.81 -1.37 -10.16
CA ASN A 133 -19.46 -2.73 -10.52
C ASN A 133 -17.97 -2.97 -10.29
N ILE A 134 -17.64 -3.92 -9.42
CA ILE A 134 -16.26 -4.27 -9.08
C ILE A 134 -15.44 -4.76 -10.29
N ALA A 135 -16.11 -5.26 -11.34
CA ALA A 135 -15.45 -5.68 -12.57
C ALA A 135 -15.01 -4.53 -13.48
N ASN A 136 -15.42 -3.29 -13.18
CA ASN A 136 -15.11 -2.12 -13.98
C ASN A 136 -13.98 -1.30 -13.35
N HIS A 137 -13.08 -0.79 -14.18
CA HIS A 137 -12.13 0.24 -13.76
C HIS A 137 -12.84 1.53 -13.36
N ALA A 138 -12.26 2.25 -12.41
CA ALA A 138 -12.63 3.64 -12.12
C ALA A 138 -12.53 4.51 -13.39
N SER A 139 -13.48 5.42 -13.57
CA SER A 139 -13.53 6.31 -14.74
C SER A 139 -12.97 7.70 -14.45
N GLY A 140 -12.17 8.23 -15.38
CA GLY A 140 -11.63 9.59 -15.29
C GLY A 140 -10.54 9.78 -14.24
N VAL A 141 -10.01 8.70 -13.68
CA VAL A 141 -8.89 8.68 -12.74
C VAL A 141 -8.03 7.44 -13.00
N THR A 142 -6.73 7.63 -12.99
CA THR A 142 -5.74 6.57 -12.93
C THR A 142 -5.24 6.45 -11.49
N THR A 143 -5.29 5.24 -10.94
CA THR A 143 -4.78 4.96 -9.60
C THR A 143 -3.56 4.03 -9.70
N TYR A 144 -2.50 4.39 -9.00
CA TYR A 144 -1.29 3.58 -8.87
C TYR A 144 -1.25 3.00 -7.46
N VAL A 145 -1.08 1.69 -7.37
CA VAL A 145 -1.04 0.97 -6.08
C VAL A 145 0.20 0.09 -6.04
N CYS A 146 0.85 0.03 -4.89
CA CYS A 146 1.93 -0.93 -4.63
C CYS A 146 1.81 -1.39 -3.18
N GLU A 147 2.06 -2.67 -2.91
CA GLU A 147 2.26 -3.15 -1.55
C GLU A 147 3.72 -2.92 -1.16
N ALA A 148 3.96 -2.13 -0.11
CA ALA A 148 5.28 -2.04 0.51
C ALA A 148 5.49 -3.22 1.46
N ARG A 149 6.73 -3.70 1.46
CA ARG A 149 7.19 -4.84 2.25
C ARG A 149 8.53 -4.50 2.87
N HIS A 150 8.56 -3.45 3.68
CA HIS A 150 9.76 -2.93 4.32
C HIS A 150 9.45 -2.58 5.78
N PRO A 151 9.52 -3.56 6.68
CA PRO A 151 9.08 -3.36 8.06
C PRO A 151 10.12 -2.62 8.94
N HIS A 152 11.34 -2.44 8.45
CA HIS A 152 12.36 -1.63 9.11
C HIS A 152 12.06 -0.13 9.01
N THR A 153 12.54 0.66 9.96
CA THR A 153 12.26 2.11 10.04
C THR A 153 13.22 2.97 9.22
N VAL A 154 14.31 2.40 8.71
CA VAL A 154 15.33 3.13 7.94
C VAL A 154 14.99 3.12 6.46
N GLU A 155 14.66 4.30 5.94
CA GLU A 155 14.44 4.56 4.51
C GLU A 155 15.74 4.50 3.69
N GLY A 156 15.65 4.15 2.40
CA GLY A 156 16.74 4.37 1.44
C GLY A 156 17.95 3.43 1.59
N SER A 157 17.75 2.25 2.17
CA SER A 157 18.86 1.32 2.50
C SER A 157 19.20 0.33 1.39
N ALA A 158 19.24 0.71 0.11
CA ALA A 158 19.59 -0.19 -0.99
C ALA A 158 18.78 -1.49 -1.08
N GLY A 159 17.52 -1.43 -0.64
CA GLY A 159 16.63 -2.57 -0.50
C GLY A 159 17.11 -3.60 0.52
N GLN A 160 18.08 -3.28 1.37
CA GLN A 160 18.61 -4.16 2.43
C GLN A 160 17.55 -4.57 3.44
N TYR A 161 16.43 -3.86 3.54
CA TYR A 161 15.37 -4.19 4.51
C TYR A 161 14.02 -4.48 3.86
N ALA A 162 14.00 -4.55 2.54
CA ALA A 162 12.81 -4.92 1.80
C ALA A 162 12.69 -6.44 1.75
N LEU A 163 11.47 -6.92 1.95
CA LEU A 163 11.08 -8.31 1.86
C LEU A 163 10.38 -8.54 0.53
N ALA A 164 10.60 -9.69 -0.08
CA ALA A 164 9.90 -10.09 -1.29
C ALA A 164 8.38 -10.21 -1.05
N HIS A 165 7.62 -10.01 -2.13
CA HIS A 165 6.20 -10.36 -2.17
C HIS A 165 6.04 -11.88 -2.15
N VAL A 166 5.11 -12.39 -1.34
CA VAL A 166 4.94 -13.85 -1.15
C VAL A 166 3.71 -14.40 -1.90
N SER A 167 3.18 -13.66 -2.87
CA SER A 167 1.93 -13.99 -3.59
C SER A 167 2.10 -14.66 -4.95
N SER A 168 3.33 -14.87 -5.41
CA SER A 168 3.69 -15.57 -6.67
C SER A 168 2.79 -15.27 -7.89
N ARG A 169 3.21 -14.35 -8.75
CA ARG A 169 2.98 -14.45 -10.20
C ARG A 169 4.13 -13.72 -10.91
N SER A 170 5.08 -14.50 -11.40
CA SER A 170 6.23 -14.14 -12.25
C SER A 170 7.39 -13.30 -11.71
N ASP A 171 7.25 -12.45 -10.67
CA ASP A 171 8.45 -11.83 -10.05
C ASP A 171 8.21 -11.34 -8.60
N PRO A 172 8.62 -12.09 -7.57
CA PRO A 172 8.40 -11.72 -6.17
C PRO A 172 9.31 -10.57 -5.69
N SER A 173 10.30 -10.14 -6.49
CA SER A 173 11.29 -9.13 -6.12
C SER A 173 11.01 -7.72 -6.65
N HIS A 174 10.15 -7.57 -7.65
CA HIS A 174 9.99 -6.28 -8.34
C HIS A 174 8.91 -5.40 -7.70
N PHE A 175 9.36 -4.41 -6.93
CA PHE A 175 8.52 -3.35 -6.41
C PHE A 175 8.11 -2.38 -7.53
N THR A 176 6.93 -2.64 -8.10
CA THR A 176 6.37 -1.86 -9.20
C THR A 176 4.98 -1.35 -8.86
N TRP A 177 4.60 -0.24 -9.47
CA TRP A 177 3.23 0.26 -9.38
C TRP A 177 2.30 -0.60 -10.24
N HIS A 178 1.26 -1.13 -9.62
CA HIS A 178 0.09 -1.65 -10.31
C HIS A 178 -0.81 -0.49 -10.71
N MET A 179 -1.03 -0.31 -12.01
CA MET A 179 -1.82 0.77 -12.57
C MET A 179 -3.25 0.31 -12.86
N PHE A 180 -4.21 0.91 -12.14
CA PHE A 180 -5.64 0.79 -12.40
C PHE A 180 -6.08 1.97 -13.27
N GLN A 181 -6.34 1.71 -14.55
CA GLN A 181 -6.80 2.71 -15.50
C GLN A 181 -7.78 2.08 -16.50
N ASN A 182 -8.82 2.83 -16.86
CA ASN A 182 -9.80 2.38 -17.85
C ASN A 182 -9.19 2.42 -19.26
N GLY A 183 -9.26 1.31 -20.01
CA GLY A 183 -8.75 1.23 -21.38
C GLY A 183 -7.24 0.98 -21.50
N GLY A 184 -6.54 0.73 -20.40
CA GLY A 184 -5.12 0.35 -20.35
C GLY A 184 -4.66 0.28 -18.88
N GLY A 185 -3.90 -0.74 -18.49
CA GLY A 185 -3.53 -0.95 -17.08
C GLY A 185 -3.07 -2.39 -16.81
N ASN A 186 -2.76 -2.70 -15.55
CA ASN A 186 -2.28 -4.02 -15.13
C ASN A 186 -3.40 -5.03 -14.78
N GLY A 187 -4.65 -4.69 -15.11
CA GLY A 187 -5.85 -5.46 -14.78
C GLY A 187 -6.68 -4.82 -13.65
N ILE A 188 -7.74 -5.49 -13.25
CA ILE A 188 -8.68 -5.01 -12.21
C ILE A 188 -8.33 -5.53 -10.80
N GLU A 189 -7.35 -6.41 -10.68
CA GLU A 189 -6.92 -7.01 -9.41
C GLU A 189 -5.41 -6.91 -9.28
N MET A 190 -4.96 -6.35 -8.15
CA MET A 190 -3.58 -6.41 -7.72
C MET A 190 -3.43 -7.52 -6.68
N PRO A 191 -2.60 -8.55 -6.94
CA PRO A 191 -2.29 -9.55 -5.93
C PRO A 191 -1.48 -8.93 -4.80
N LEU A 192 -1.78 -9.34 -3.57
CA LEU A 192 -1.10 -8.94 -2.34
C LEU A 192 -0.45 -10.16 -1.69
N THR A 193 0.59 -9.93 -0.89
CA THR A 193 1.33 -10.99 -0.20
C THR A 193 0.41 -11.90 0.62
N ASP A 194 0.55 -13.21 0.41
CA ASP A 194 -0.13 -14.20 1.25
C ASP A 194 0.52 -14.28 2.64
N SER A 195 -0.32 -14.27 3.67
CA SER A 195 0.09 -14.43 5.06
C SER A 195 1.26 -13.54 5.48
N PRO A 196 1.18 -12.20 5.33
CA PRO A 196 2.31 -11.29 5.60
C PRO A 196 2.68 -11.19 7.10
N GLY A 197 1.85 -11.75 7.98
CA GLY A 197 2.06 -11.73 9.42
C GLY A 197 1.88 -10.35 10.03
N ILE A 198 2.17 -10.26 11.33
CA ILE A 198 2.05 -9.02 12.10
C ILE A 198 3.02 -7.99 11.53
N SER A 199 2.52 -6.79 11.23
CA SER A 199 3.28 -5.66 10.67
C SER A 199 4.01 -6.00 9.37
N GLY A 200 3.57 -7.04 8.65
CA GLY A 200 4.19 -7.46 7.40
C GLY A 200 5.55 -8.14 7.58
N PHE A 201 5.89 -8.61 8.79
CA PHE A 201 7.22 -9.16 9.10
C PHE A 201 7.47 -10.54 8.52
N ASN A 202 6.44 -11.29 8.12
CA ASN A 202 6.67 -12.63 7.56
C ASN A 202 7.45 -12.55 6.24
N THR A 203 8.40 -13.45 6.09
CA THR A 203 9.50 -13.53 5.14
C THR A 203 9.53 -14.93 4.52
N ASN A 204 10.37 -15.14 3.51
CA ASN A 204 10.65 -16.44 2.93
C ASN A 204 12.16 -16.69 2.80
N GLY A 205 12.55 -17.85 2.25
CA GLY A 205 13.96 -18.22 2.10
C GLY A 205 14.80 -17.29 1.20
N GLY A 206 14.17 -16.42 0.40
CA GLY A 206 14.83 -15.38 -0.40
C GLY A 206 15.13 -14.09 0.38
N ASP A 207 14.52 -13.91 1.56
CA ASP A 207 14.62 -12.68 2.35
C ASP A 207 15.75 -12.70 3.40
N ILE A 208 16.50 -13.80 3.50
CA ILE A 208 17.43 -14.04 4.62
C ILE A 208 18.55 -13.00 4.75
N THR A 209 18.89 -12.32 3.65
CA THR A 209 19.89 -11.24 3.62
C THR A 209 19.32 -9.90 4.05
N HIS A 210 17.99 -9.78 4.17
CA HIS A 210 17.28 -8.52 4.37
C HIS A 210 16.83 -8.27 5.83
N LEU A 211 17.25 -9.14 6.76
CA LEU A 211 16.84 -9.11 8.17
C LEU A 211 17.96 -8.67 9.13
N SER A 212 19.03 -8.05 8.62
CA SER A 212 20.16 -7.59 9.43
C SER A 212 19.69 -6.51 10.43
N GLY A 213 19.35 -6.92 11.65
CA GLY A 213 18.76 -6.05 12.67
C GLY A 213 17.70 -6.73 13.54
N LEU A 214 17.13 -7.86 13.08
CA LEU A 214 16.22 -8.70 13.87
C LEU A 214 17.00 -9.81 14.59
N SER A 215 16.56 -10.21 15.79
CA SER A 215 17.17 -11.36 16.49
C SER A 215 16.95 -12.66 15.72
N ALA A 216 17.84 -13.64 15.87
CA ALA A 216 17.73 -14.92 15.18
C ALA A 216 16.41 -15.67 15.47
N SER A 217 15.86 -15.51 16.69
CA SER A 217 14.55 -16.04 17.06
C SER A 217 13.41 -15.39 16.27
N GLU A 218 13.44 -14.07 16.11
CA GLU A 218 12.45 -13.33 15.31
C GLU A 218 12.54 -13.74 13.83
N GLN A 219 13.75 -13.81 13.27
CA GLN A 219 13.95 -14.23 11.89
C GLN A 219 13.34 -15.61 11.60
N SER A 220 13.49 -16.58 12.51
CA SER A 220 12.99 -17.95 12.32
C SER A 220 11.45 -18.04 12.34
N SER A 221 10.79 -17.32 13.25
CA SER A 221 9.32 -17.30 13.38
C SER A 221 8.64 -16.61 12.19
N PHE A 222 9.38 -15.75 11.50
CA PHE A 222 8.90 -15.02 10.33
C PHE A 222 9.39 -15.62 9.02
N SER A 223 9.97 -16.82 8.94
CA SER A 223 10.47 -17.39 7.66
C SER A 223 9.51 -18.36 6.97
N GLN A 224 8.24 -18.32 7.36
CA GLN A 224 7.25 -19.34 6.99
C GLN A 224 6.57 -19.07 5.64
N GLY A 225 6.84 -17.92 5.03
CA GLY A 225 6.27 -17.50 3.77
C GLY A 225 4.75 -17.66 3.76
N SER A 226 4.19 -18.11 2.66
CA SER A 226 2.73 -18.23 2.53
C SER A 226 2.09 -19.26 3.49
N THR A 227 2.89 -20.09 4.18
CA THR A 227 2.43 -21.03 5.23
C THR A 227 2.33 -20.44 6.63
N HIS A 228 2.71 -19.18 6.81
CA HIS A 228 2.65 -18.52 8.10
C HIS A 228 1.21 -18.45 8.63
N THR A 229 1.05 -18.73 9.92
CA THR A 229 -0.20 -18.52 10.65
C THR A 229 -0.02 -17.42 11.68
N SER A 230 -0.99 -16.53 11.78
CA SER A 230 -0.98 -15.45 12.77
C SER A 230 -2.39 -15.04 13.15
N THR A 231 -2.56 -14.46 14.33
CA THR A 231 -3.83 -13.84 14.74
C THR A 231 -4.06 -12.49 14.06
N ARG A 232 -3.02 -11.95 13.41
CA ARG A 232 -3.03 -10.66 12.72
C ARG A 232 -2.15 -10.70 11.48
N HIS A 233 -2.67 -10.12 10.39
CA HIS A 233 -1.95 -9.90 9.14
C HIS A 233 -2.08 -8.44 8.72
N ASP A 234 -0.98 -7.80 8.32
CA ASP A 234 -0.96 -6.41 7.86
C ASP A 234 -0.38 -6.30 6.44
N TRP A 235 -1.04 -5.52 5.59
CA TRP A 235 -0.58 -5.12 4.26
C TRP A 235 -0.43 -3.60 4.21
N PHE A 236 0.74 -3.11 3.79
CA PHE A 236 1.02 -1.68 3.72
C PHE A 236 0.95 -1.23 2.28
N ILE A 237 0.07 -0.28 1.99
CA ILE A 237 -0.29 0.10 0.63
C ILE A 237 0.18 1.53 0.35
N ALA A 238 1.13 1.63 -0.57
CA ALA A 238 1.42 2.87 -1.27
C ALA A 238 0.32 3.08 -2.31
N ILE A 239 -0.30 4.26 -2.33
CA ILE A 239 -1.37 4.57 -3.28
C ILE A 239 -1.30 6.03 -3.72
N SER A 240 -1.47 6.23 -5.02
CA SER A 240 -1.46 7.53 -5.69
C SER A 240 -2.60 7.62 -6.69
N SER A 241 -3.14 8.82 -6.91
CA SER A 241 -4.19 9.07 -7.90
C SER A 241 -3.83 10.24 -8.79
N SER A 242 -4.15 10.10 -10.08
CA SER A 242 -4.00 11.12 -11.13
C SER A 242 -5.32 11.26 -11.89
N PRO A 243 -5.98 12.43 -11.88
CA PRO A 243 -7.20 12.62 -12.66
C PRO A 243 -6.88 12.67 -14.16
N ASP A 244 -7.66 11.95 -14.96
CA ASP A 244 -7.55 11.92 -16.41
C ASP A 244 -8.49 12.93 -17.08
N THR A 245 -9.53 13.36 -16.36
CA THR A 245 -10.53 14.31 -16.84
C THR A 245 -10.87 15.35 -15.76
N ILE A 246 -11.42 16.49 -16.17
CA ILE A 246 -11.91 17.53 -15.25
C ILE A 246 -13.02 16.96 -14.35
N GLY A 247 -13.13 17.50 -13.12
CA GLY A 247 -14.24 17.23 -12.21
C GLY A 247 -13.82 16.41 -10.98
N SER A 248 -14.69 16.41 -9.97
CA SER A 248 -14.48 15.64 -8.75
C SER A 248 -14.51 14.14 -9.05
N LYS A 249 -13.60 13.38 -8.46
CA LYS A 249 -13.54 11.91 -8.58
C LYS A 249 -14.01 11.31 -7.27
N GLN A 250 -15.32 11.12 -7.15
CA GLN A 250 -15.95 10.53 -5.97
C GLN A 250 -16.51 9.14 -6.25
N ASP A 251 -16.66 8.78 -7.52
CA ASP A 251 -17.32 7.56 -7.98
C ASP A 251 -16.32 6.42 -8.22
N TYR A 252 -15.39 6.23 -7.29
CA TYR A 252 -14.54 5.05 -7.27
C TYR A 252 -14.20 4.62 -5.85
N ALA A 253 -13.92 3.34 -5.67
CA ALA A 253 -13.68 2.72 -4.37
C ALA A 253 -12.55 1.69 -4.45
N LEU A 254 -12.03 1.38 -3.26
CA LEU A 254 -11.08 0.30 -3.02
C LEU A 254 -11.84 -0.88 -2.41
N TYR A 255 -11.53 -2.08 -2.89
CA TYR A 255 -11.98 -3.34 -2.33
C TYR A 255 -10.78 -4.22 -2.00
N PHE A 256 -10.84 -4.91 -0.86
CA PHE A 256 -9.83 -5.87 -0.44
C PHE A 256 -10.52 -7.19 -0.13
N GLU A 257 -9.94 -8.28 -0.61
CA GLU A 257 -10.40 -9.64 -0.31
C GLU A 257 -9.23 -10.54 0.05
N ALA A 258 -9.54 -11.52 0.91
CA ALA A 258 -8.63 -12.58 1.27
C ALA A 258 -9.42 -13.81 1.74
N GLU A 259 -8.83 -14.98 1.59
CA GLU A 259 -9.33 -16.24 2.13
C GLU A 259 -8.52 -16.61 3.37
N TYR A 260 -9.16 -17.13 4.42
CA TYR A 260 -8.47 -17.59 5.62
C TYR A 260 -8.79 -19.05 5.94
N LEU A 261 -7.78 -19.76 6.45
CA LEU A 261 -7.78 -21.19 6.79
C LEU A 261 -7.43 -21.40 8.26
#